data_AF-A0A1B2DNU6-F1
#
_entry.id   AF-A0A1B2DNU6-F1
#
_cell.length_a   1.000
_cell.length_b   1.000
_cell.length_c   1.000
_cell.angle_alpha   90.00
_cell.angle_beta   90.00
_cell.angle_gamma   90.00
#
_symmetry.space_group_name_H-M   'P 1'
#
loop_
_entity.id
_entity.type
_entity.pdbx_description
1 polymer ?
#
loop_
_entity_poly.entity_id
_entity_poly.type
_entity_poly.pdbx_seq_one_letter_code
_entity_poly.pdbx_strand_id
1 'polypeptide(L)'
;MAAMQLAKSAGATGISTTRDKNKADFLKQFGADYVLLDDESLTEKLFAIAPQGANKILELVGTATLKHSLSLVSEYGILCMSGILGNEWEMERFEPFF
;
A
#
# COMPACT_ATOMS: atom_id res chain seq x y z
N MET A 1 -6.87 -8.55 -2.26
CA MET A 1 -6.44 -9.57 -3.25
C MET A 1 -6.80 -9.20 -4.68
N ALA A 2 -8.07 -8.92 -5.00
CA ALA A 2 -8.50 -8.61 -6.37
C ALA A 2 -7.64 -7.52 -7.06
N ALA A 3 -7.33 -6.43 -6.36
CA ALA A 3 -6.46 -5.37 -6.89
C ALA A 3 -5.06 -5.87 -7.28
N MET A 4 -4.47 -6.79 -6.52
CA MET A 4 -3.15 -7.35 -6.82
C MET A 4 -3.18 -8.23 -8.06
N GLN A 5 -4.22 -9.06 -8.22
CA GLN A 5 -4.39 -9.87 -9.42
C GLN A 5 -4.61 -9.00 -10.67
N LEU A 6 -5.37 -7.91 -10.53
CA LEU A 6 -5.54 -6.93 -11.61
C LEU A 6 -4.22 -6.25 -11.98
N ALA A 7 -3.45 -5.78 -10.98
CA ALA A 7 -2.14 -5.19 -11.21
C ALA A 7 -1.19 -6.16 -11.93
N LYS A 8 -1.17 -7.43 -11.49
CA LYS A 8 -0.37 -8.48 -12.14
C LYS A 8 -0.82 -8.73 -13.58
N SER A 9 -2.13 -8.79 -13.84
CA SER A 9 -2.68 -8.92 -15.19
C SER A 9 -2.36 -7.72 -16.10
N ALA A 10 -2.16 -6.54 -15.52
CA ALA A 10 -1.74 -5.34 -16.24
C ALA A 10 -0.22 -5.27 -16.47
N GLY A 11 0.54 -6.28 -16.04
CA GLY A 11 2.00 -6.33 -16.18
C GLY A 11 2.77 -5.48 -15.17
N ALA A 12 2.12 -5.03 -14.10
CA ALA A 12 2.79 -4.27 -13.04
C ALA A 12 3.62 -5.19 -12.12
N THR A 13 4.69 -4.62 -11.55
CA THR A 13 5.38 -5.21 -10.40
C THR A 13 4.58 -4.95 -9.13
N GLY A 14 4.09 -5.99 -8.48
CA GLY A 14 3.18 -5.89 -7.34
C GLY A 14 3.89 -5.96 -5.98
N ILE A 15 3.68 -4.97 -5.13
CA ILE A 15 4.09 -4.98 -3.71
C ILE A 15 2.82 -5.05 -2.84
N SER A 16 2.73 -6.03 -1.94
CA SER A 16 1.68 -6.10 -0.92
C SER A 16 2.24 -5.82 0.47
N THR A 17 1.51 -5.09 1.30
CA THR A 17 1.84 -4.88 2.72
C THR A 17 0.91 -5.69 3.63
N THR A 18 1.41 -6.13 4.78
CA THR A 18 0.60 -6.84 5.79
C THR A 18 1.22 -6.70 7.17
N ARG A 19 0.40 -6.60 8.23
CA ARG A 19 0.86 -6.70 9.62
C ARG A 19 1.07 -8.15 10.08
N ASP A 20 0.51 -9.11 9.35
CA ASP A 20 0.57 -10.54 9.67
C ASP A 20 1.65 -11.24 8.84
N LYS A 21 2.71 -11.68 9.53
CA LYS A 21 3.86 -12.39 8.94
C LYS A 21 3.47 -13.70 8.27
N ASN A 22 2.39 -14.34 8.72
CA ASN A 22 1.94 -15.63 8.21
C ASN A 22 1.24 -15.52 6.85
N LYS A 23 0.91 -14.30 6.39
CA LYS A 23 0.24 -14.07 5.10
C LYS A 23 1.19 -13.91 3.93
N ALA A 24 2.50 -13.98 4.14
CA ALA A 24 3.48 -13.71 3.09
C ALA A 24 3.33 -14.67 1.89
N ASP A 25 3.30 -15.97 2.13
CA ASP A 25 3.17 -16.97 1.06
C ASP A 25 1.82 -16.89 0.38
N PHE A 26 0.77 -16.64 1.15
CA PHE A 26 -0.58 -16.43 0.63
C PHE A 26 -0.62 -15.22 -0.33
N LEU A 27 -0.06 -14.07 0.05
CA LEU A 27 -0.05 -12.88 -0.81
C LEU A 27 0.74 -13.09 -2.10
N LYS A 28 1.85 -13.85 -2.05
CA LYS A 28 2.62 -14.24 -3.24
C LYS A 28 1.80 -15.13 -4.18
N GLN A 29 1.06 -16.11 -3.65
CA GLN A 29 0.16 -16.95 -4.46
C GLN A 29 -0.90 -16.12 -5.21
N PHE A 30 -1.29 -14.96 -4.68
CA PHE A 30 -2.25 -14.05 -5.30
C PHE A 30 -1.61 -12.93 -6.14
N GLY A 31 -0.34 -13.07 -6.53
CA GLY A 31 0.31 -12.26 -7.55
C GLY A 31 1.23 -11.16 -7.04
N ALA A 32 1.49 -11.07 -5.73
CA ALA A 32 2.49 -10.16 -5.20
C ALA A 32 3.90 -10.64 -5.55
N ASP A 33 4.69 -9.80 -6.22
CA ASP A 33 6.12 -10.05 -6.47
C ASP A 33 6.93 -9.84 -5.18
N TYR A 34 6.53 -8.86 -4.38
CA TYR A 34 7.12 -8.56 -3.07
C TYR A 34 6.04 -8.47 -1.99
N VAL A 35 6.35 -8.96 -0.80
CA VAL A 35 5.51 -8.81 0.38
C VAL A 35 6.33 -8.15 1.49
N LEU A 36 5.85 -7.02 1.98
CA LEU A 36 6.47 -6.25 3.04
C LEU A 36 5.61 -6.29 4.30
N LEU A 37 6.26 -6.27 5.45
CA LEU A 37 5.55 -6.05 6.70
C LEU A 37 5.25 -4.57 6.87
N ASP A 38 4.05 -4.30 7.34
CA ASP A 38 3.62 -2.97 7.76
C ASP A 38 4.13 -2.71 9.18
N ASP A 39 5.42 -2.41 9.26
CA ASP A 39 6.18 -2.09 10.47
C ASP A 39 7.16 -0.94 10.18
N GLU A 40 8.00 -0.59 11.16
CA GLU A 40 8.96 0.52 11.07
C GLU A 40 9.95 0.40 9.89
N SER A 41 10.16 -0.82 9.37
CA SER A 41 11.07 -1.07 8.25
C SER A 41 10.41 -0.95 6.87
N LEU A 42 9.08 -0.71 6.80
CA LEU A 42 8.33 -0.67 5.55
C LEU A 42 8.91 0.35 4.56
N THR A 43 9.20 1.56 5.03
CA THR A 43 9.74 2.66 4.21
C THR A 43 11.05 2.26 3.54
N GLU A 44 12.03 1.81 4.34
CA GLU A 44 13.33 1.39 3.84
C GLU A 44 13.21 0.28 2.79
N LYS A 45 12.42 -0.75 3.10
CA LYS A 45 12.25 -1.91 2.21
C LYS A 45 11.53 -1.55 0.92
N LEU A 46 10.55 -0.64 0.97
CA LEU A 46 9.87 -0.17 -0.23
C LEU A 46 10.86 0.58 -1.13
N PHE A 47 11.65 1.51 -0.60
CA PHE A 47 12.62 2.26 -1.39
C PHE A 47 13.79 1.40 -1.89
N ALA A 48 14.13 0.31 -1.21
CA ALA A 48 15.09 -0.66 -1.76
C ALA A 48 14.56 -1.36 -3.03
N ILE A 49 13.25 -1.54 -3.16
CA ILE A 49 12.59 -2.18 -4.32
C ILE A 49 12.24 -1.13 -5.39
N ALA A 50 11.74 0.03 -4.96
CA ALA A 50 11.29 1.14 -5.79
C ALA A 50 11.97 2.44 -5.30
N PRO A 51 13.21 2.74 -5.71
CA PRO A 51 13.99 3.88 -5.19
C PRO A 51 13.35 5.25 -5.43
N GLN A 52 12.46 5.36 -6.42
CA GLN A 52 11.72 6.59 -6.72
C GLN A 52 10.34 6.63 -6.03
N GLY A 53 9.99 5.64 -5.21
CA GLY A 53 8.65 5.46 -4.65
C GLY A 53 7.72 4.64 -5.55
N ALA A 54 6.54 4.31 -5.03
CA ALA A 54 5.53 3.56 -5.77
C ALA A 54 4.72 4.47 -6.71
N ASN A 55 4.56 4.06 -7.98
CA ASN A 55 3.84 4.87 -8.98
C ASN A 55 2.31 4.88 -8.76
N LYS A 56 1.81 3.85 -8.10
CA LYS A 56 0.39 3.62 -7.78
C LYS A 56 0.31 2.96 -6.40
N ILE A 57 -0.45 3.56 -5.49
CA ILE A 57 -0.76 2.96 -4.18
C ILE A 57 -2.28 2.83 -4.05
N LEU A 58 -2.73 1.66 -3.59
CA LEU A 58 -4.11 1.44 -3.18
C LEU A 58 -4.16 1.42 -1.64
N GLU A 59 -4.74 2.46 -1.06
CA GLU A 59 -4.94 2.61 0.38
C GLU A 59 -6.33 2.10 0.77
N LEU A 60 -6.36 1.21 1.77
CA LEU A 60 -7.56 0.52 2.26
C LEU A 60 -7.77 0.72 3.77
N VAL A 61 -6.72 1.01 4.53
CA VAL A 61 -6.81 1.21 5.98
C VAL A 61 -7.41 2.58 6.27
N GLY A 62 -7.01 3.61 5.52
CA GLY A 62 -7.58 4.96 5.64
C GLY A 62 -6.68 5.89 6.45
N THR A 63 -7.29 6.80 7.22
CA THR A 63 -6.58 7.94 7.85
C THR A 63 -5.40 7.53 8.73
N ALA A 64 -5.49 6.38 9.41
CA ALA A 64 -4.43 5.85 10.26
C ALA A 64 -3.09 5.61 9.54
N THR A 65 -3.10 5.32 8.23
CA THR A 65 -1.89 5.08 7.42
C THR A 65 -1.72 6.05 6.27
N LEU A 66 -2.76 6.83 5.93
CA LEU A 66 -2.80 7.67 4.73
C LEU A 66 -1.57 8.59 4.60
N LYS A 67 -1.16 9.26 5.68
CA LYS A 67 0.02 10.13 5.68
C LYS A 67 1.30 9.39 5.32
N HIS A 68 1.49 8.21 5.90
CA HIS A 68 2.66 7.38 5.65
C HIS A 68 2.61 6.79 4.24
N SER A 69 1.47 6.28 3.80
CA SER A 69 1.28 5.79 2.44
C SER A 69 1.58 6.88 1.39
N LEU A 70 1.15 8.12 1.62
CA LEU A 70 1.47 9.26 0.74
C LEU A 70 2.98 9.53 0.64
N SER A 71 3.76 9.34 1.71
CA SER A 71 5.21 9.54 1.67
C SER A 71 5.96 8.46 0.88
N LEU A 72 5.30 7.35 0.55
CA LEU A 72 5.85 6.26 -0.25
C LEU A 72 5.55 6.40 -1.76
N VAL A 73 4.73 7.37 -2.15
CA VAL A 73 4.33 7.61 -3.55
C VAL A 73 5.47 8.28 -4.31
N SER A 74 5.70 7.86 -5.55
CA SER A 74 6.67 8.50 -6.43
C SER A 74 6.26 9.92 -6.83
N GLU A 75 7.20 10.73 -7.33
CA GLU A 75 6.82 11.94 -8.04
C GLU A 75 5.82 11.59 -9.17
N TYR A 76 4.76 12.38 -9.31
CA TYR A 76 3.61 12.14 -10.20
C TYR A 76 2.87 10.80 -10.00
N GLY A 77 3.16 10.09 -8.91
CA GLY A 77 2.44 8.89 -8.51
C GLY A 77 1.03 9.20 -8.03
N ILE A 78 0.19 8.17 -7.95
CA ILE A 78 -1.20 8.31 -7.51
C ILE A 78 -1.45 7.38 -6.33
N LEU A 79 -2.00 7.91 -5.24
CA LEU A 79 -2.60 7.13 -4.18
C LEU A 79 -4.12 7.17 -4.33
N CYS A 80 -4.74 5.99 -4.36
CA CYS A 80 -6.19 5.83 -4.35
C CYS A 80 -6.60 5.31 -2.98
N MET A 81 -7.29 6.13 -2.18
CA MET A 81 -7.95 5.65 -0.97
C MET A 81 -9.35 5.17 -1.36
N SER A 82 -9.58 3.86 -1.24
CA SER A 82 -10.85 3.24 -1.69
C SER A 82 -11.76 2.81 -0.54
N GLY A 83 -11.34 3.00 0.71
CA GLY A 83 -12.12 2.72 1.91
C GLY A 83 -11.36 3.04 3.20
N ILE A 84 -12.05 2.86 4.32
CA ILE A 84 -11.48 2.99 5.67
C ILE A 84 -11.74 1.68 6.44
N LEU A 85 -10.71 0.84 6.55
CA LEU A 85 -10.74 -0.36 7.40
C LEU A 85 -10.18 -0.08 8.82
N GLY A 86 -9.51 1.06 9.02
CA GLY A 86 -8.92 1.48 10.29
C GLY A 86 -9.91 2.06 11.29
N ASN A 87 -11.16 2.29 10.88
CA ASN A 87 -12.24 2.87 11.69
C ASN A 87 -11.94 4.25 12.30
N GLU A 88 -11.14 5.05 11.59
CA GLU A 88 -10.80 6.44 11.89
C GLU A 88 -11.10 7.28 10.64
N TRP A 89 -11.78 8.41 10.80
CA TRP A 89 -12.36 9.18 9.68
C TRP A 89 -11.73 10.57 9.49
N GLU A 90 -11.02 11.06 10.49
CA GLU A 90 -10.36 12.37 10.47
C GLU A 90 -8.85 12.19 10.68
N MET A 91 -8.04 12.97 9.96
CA MET A 91 -6.60 13.10 10.16
C MET A 91 -6.26 14.59 10.18
N GLU A 92 -5.63 15.09 11.24
CA GLU A 92 -5.15 16.49 11.29
C GLU A 92 -6.21 17.54 10.88
N ARG A 93 -7.48 17.34 11.27
CA ARG A 93 -8.64 18.18 10.88
C ARG A 93 -9.00 18.13 9.39
N PHE A 94 -8.67 17.02 8.75
CA PHE A 94 -9.02 16.71 7.38
C PHE A 94 -9.75 15.36 7.31
N GLU A 95 -10.93 15.35 6.71
CA GLU A 95 -11.71 14.14 6.43
C GLU A 95 -11.57 13.80 4.94
N PRO A 96 -10.84 12.76 4.54
CA PRO A 96 -10.53 12.52 3.13
C PRO A 96 -11.72 12.01 2.28
N PHE A 97 -12.88 11.76 2.91
CA PHE A 97 -14.11 11.35 2.22
C PHE A 97 -15.16 12.46 2.08
N PHE A 98 -15.08 13.55 2.85
CA PHE A 98 -16.15 14.56 2.96
C PHE A 98 -15.61 15.99 2.87
#